data_AF-A0A497SPY3-F1
#
_entry.id   AF-A0A497SPY3-F1
#
_cell.length_a   1.000
_cell.length_b   1.000
_cell.length_c   1.000
_cell.angle_alpha   90.00
_cell.angle_beta   90.00
_cell.angle_gamma   90.00
#
_symmetry.space_group_name_H-M   'P 1'
#
loop_
_entity.id
_entity.type
_entity.pdbx_description
1 polymer ?
#
loop_
_entity_poly.entity_id
_entity_poly.type
_entity_poly.pdbx_seq_one_letter_code
_entity_poly.pdbx_strand_id
1 'polypeptide(L)'
;MDFARTLIVGLVILAAMFILLGGFAPEEKGYRFGLERNITYEEEKPKLEGEFFVGSRDVTDFDHIYLNEGNSFDVSYAYEDKVFIEEKDIEVRHGLTEYKYKELAFTIPREDLPDMKNPYLEIKVSNTNLYGELRIFLNGEEVFSDFIQPRATEMIELNRSLLKEENTLRIEPTSSGWRFWASDVYQINYIRVGGKVLGLIQESYTFSLDREQYRNFQQGRLILNSERTRGEGELSIMLNGKEIFKGIPEPYQWIDFRDVPMFSENIITFLTGKDTSYHINKAELVIFWEREAHSEVRKTITTSSYDYSRLPGSITFKVNKIYGTPGPLNIKIIDSLGREHKLVVEGIIKEGGTVTVPITKDDLTVGTNTVVFSVSGRGGYSLYDFRVNY
;
A
#
# COMPACT_ATOMS: atom_id res chain seq x y z
N MET A 1 -6.92 62.46 -8.94
CA MET A 1 -6.84 61.53 -7.80
C MET A 1 -5.60 60.70 -8.00
N ASP A 2 -4.79 60.64 -6.95
CA ASP A 2 -3.38 60.24 -6.99
C ASP A 2 -3.27 58.71 -7.12
N PHE A 3 -2.79 58.21 -8.25
CA PHE A 3 -2.68 56.77 -8.56
C PHE A 3 -1.94 56.00 -7.45
N ALA A 4 -0.96 56.66 -6.83
CA ALA A 4 -0.23 56.12 -5.69
C ALA A 4 -1.14 55.80 -4.49
N ARG A 5 -2.14 56.64 -4.20
CA ARG A 5 -3.09 56.40 -3.10
C ARG A 5 -4.02 55.23 -3.41
N THR A 6 -4.48 55.11 -4.66
CA THR A 6 -5.34 54.00 -5.08
C THR A 6 -4.59 52.66 -5.02
N LEU A 7 -3.30 52.66 -5.41
CA LEU A 7 -2.44 51.47 -5.34
C LEU A 7 -2.20 51.02 -3.89
N ILE A 8 -1.93 51.96 -2.99
CA ILE A 8 -1.72 51.66 -1.56
C ILE A 8 -2.98 51.07 -0.93
N VAL A 9 -4.14 51.67 -1.19
CA VAL A 9 -5.42 51.14 -0.69
C VAL A 9 -5.71 49.74 -1.26
N GLY A 10 -5.42 49.52 -2.54
CA GLY A 10 -5.57 48.19 -3.18
C GLY A 10 -4.67 47.12 -2.54
N LEU A 11 -3.40 47.46 -2.26
CA LEU A 11 -2.46 46.55 -1.60
C LEU A 11 -2.85 46.21 -0.16
N VAL A 12 -3.39 47.18 0.58
CA VAL A 12 -3.87 46.95 1.96
C VAL A 12 -5.10 46.04 1.96
N ILE A 13 -6.02 46.20 1.01
CA ILE A 13 -7.19 45.32 0.87
C ILE A 13 -6.76 43.90 0.49
N LEU A 14 -5.80 43.74 -0.42
CA LEU A 14 -5.25 42.44 -0.80
C LEU A 14 -4.54 41.75 0.38
N ALA A 15 -3.76 42.48 1.17
CA ALA A 15 -3.11 41.96 2.36
C ALA A 15 -4.14 41.55 3.43
N ALA A 16 -5.19 42.35 3.64
CA ALA A 16 -6.28 42.02 4.56
C ALA A 16 -7.08 40.80 4.11
N MET A 17 -7.35 40.67 2.80
CA MET A 17 -7.98 39.49 2.21
C MET A 17 -7.12 38.23 2.36
N PHE A 18 -5.80 38.34 2.19
CA PHE A 18 -4.88 37.21 2.35
C PHE A 18 -4.85 36.70 3.81
N ILE A 19 -4.99 37.60 4.79
CA ILE A 19 -5.08 37.24 6.21
C ILE A 19 -6.47 36.66 6.55
N LEU A 20 -7.55 37.24 6.02
CA LEU A 20 -8.93 36.82 6.32
C LEU A 20 -9.36 35.52 5.63
N LEU A 21 -8.82 35.23 4.45
CA LEU A 21 -9.15 34.02 3.66
C LEU A 21 -8.19 32.85 3.93
N GLY A 22 -7.38 32.90 4.99
CA GLY A 22 -6.57 31.77 5.41
C GLY A 22 -5.29 31.56 4.57
N GLY A 23 -4.64 32.65 4.14
CA GLY A 23 -3.35 32.61 3.42
C GLY A 23 -2.15 32.17 4.27
N PHE A 24 -2.36 31.84 5.55
CA PHE A 24 -1.46 30.89 6.21
C PHE A 24 -1.86 29.52 5.71
N ALA A 25 -1.07 28.98 4.78
CA ALA A 25 -0.98 27.54 4.58
C ALA A 25 -1.06 26.90 5.97
N PRO A 26 -1.96 25.92 6.21
CA PRO A 26 -1.93 25.21 7.47
C PRO A 26 -0.48 24.80 7.61
N GLU A 27 0.15 25.26 8.69
CA GLU A 27 1.42 24.74 9.14
C GLU A 27 1.20 23.23 9.04
N GLU A 28 1.82 22.61 8.03
CA GLU A 28 1.77 21.18 7.91
C GLU A 28 2.29 20.77 9.27
N LYS A 29 1.40 20.25 10.10
CA LYS A 29 1.77 19.33 11.15
C LYS A 29 2.32 18.14 10.37
N GLY A 30 3.51 18.33 9.82
CA GLY A 30 4.47 17.31 9.59
C GLY A 30 4.62 16.70 10.97
N TYR A 31 3.79 15.69 11.20
CA TYR A 31 4.20 14.55 11.97
C TYR A 31 5.51 14.12 11.33
N ARG A 32 6.60 14.72 11.78
CA ARG A 32 7.85 14.01 11.92
C ARG A 32 7.49 12.88 12.88
N PHE A 33 7.03 11.77 12.31
CA PHE A 33 7.15 10.49 12.98
C PHE A 33 8.66 10.32 13.16
N GLY A 34 9.15 10.77 14.31
CA GLY A 34 10.35 10.16 14.86
C GLY A 34 10.09 8.66 14.87
N LEU A 35 11.13 7.89 14.57
CA LEU A 35 11.21 6.45 14.76
C LEU A 35 11.08 6.06 16.25
N GLU A 36 10.17 6.68 16.99
CA GLU A 36 9.80 6.28 18.34
C GLU A 36 8.70 5.23 18.19
N ARG A 37 9.17 3.97 18.22
CA ARG A 37 8.35 2.77 18.28
C ARG A 37 7.32 2.93 19.40
N ASN A 38 6.07 3.20 19.04
CA ASN A 38 4.96 3.26 19.99
C ASN A 38 4.50 1.84 20.31
N ILE A 39 5.31 1.12 21.09
CA ILE A 39 4.99 -0.21 21.64
C ILE A 39 3.55 -0.14 22.17
N THR A 40 2.64 -0.90 21.56
CA THR A 40 1.25 -0.94 22.02
C THR A 40 1.23 -1.83 23.26
N TYR A 41 1.48 -1.18 24.39
CA TYR A 41 1.41 -1.78 25.69
C TYR A 41 -0.06 -2.03 26.06
N GLU A 42 -0.45 -3.29 26.26
CA GLU A 42 -1.15 -3.60 27.52
C GLU A 42 -0.09 -3.47 28.63
N GLU A 43 0.24 -2.24 28.98
CA GLU A 43 0.98 -1.97 30.20
C GLU A 43 -0.05 -2.34 31.27
N GLU A 44 0.15 -3.49 31.92
CA GLU A 44 -0.15 -3.54 33.34
C GLU A 44 0.65 -2.37 33.92
N LYS A 45 0.04 -1.17 33.95
CA LYS A 45 0.59 0.02 34.57
C LYS A 45 1.10 -0.43 35.94
N PRO A 46 2.27 0.05 36.38
CA PRO A 46 2.82 -0.33 37.69
C PRO A 46 1.70 -0.20 38.73
N LYS A 47 1.31 -1.33 39.31
CA LYS A 47 0.17 -1.38 40.25
C LYS A 47 0.57 -0.73 41.57
N LEU A 48 1.88 -0.58 41.79
CA LEU A 48 2.50 0.07 42.93
C LEU A 48 3.39 1.24 42.47
N GLU A 49 3.33 2.35 43.20
CA GLU A 49 4.20 3.51 42.95
C GLU A 49 5.68 3.10 43.10
N GLY A 50 6.50 3.39 42.08
CA GLY A 50 7.93 3.07 42.06
C GLY A 50 8.28 1.62 41.69
N GLU A 51 7.32 0.83 41.21
CA GLU A 51 7.55 -0.51 40.67
C GLU A 51 8.35 -0.48 39.36
N PHE A 52 9.27 -1.43 39.18
CA PHE A 52 10.09 -1.58 37.97
C PHE A 52 10.35 -3.06 37.66
N PHE A 53 10.35 -3.40 36.36
CA PHE A 53 10.61 -4.77 35.89
C PHE A 53 12.07 -4.94 35.47
N VAL A 54 12.68 -6.07 35.82
CA VAL A 54 14.04 -6.45 35.42
C VAL A 54 14.03 -7.86 34.87
N GLY A 55 14.63 -8.07 33.69
CA GLY A 55 14.73 -9.37 33.03
C GLY A 55 14.04 -9.41 31.67
N SER A 56 13.69 -10.60 31.22
CA SER A 56 13.17 -10.85 29.88
C SER A 56 11.67 -11.12 29.89
N ARG A 57 10.94 -10.54 28.95
CA ARG A 57 9.52 -10.84 28.71
C ARG A 57 9.20 -10.79 27.22
N ASP A 58 8.23 -11.60 26.82
CA ASP A 58 7.67 -11.53 25.48
C ASP A 58 6.87 -10.22 25.35
N VAL A 59 7.14 -9.47 24.28
CA VAL A 59 6.43 -8.25 23.92
C VAL A 59 6.00 -8.32 22.47
N THR A 60 4.86 -7.71 22.16
CA THR A 60 4.43 -7.50 20.78
C THR A 60 5.09 -6.24 20.25
N ASP A 61 5.89 -6.38 19.21
CA ASP A 61 6.40 -5.27 18.41
C ASP A 61 5.60 -5.17 17.10
N PHE A 62 5.74 -4.07 16.38
CA PHE A 62 5.08 -3.88 15.09
C PHE A 62 5.93 -3.07 14.11
N ASP A 63 5.60 -3.22 12.83
CA ASP A 63 6.25 -2.51 11.75
C ASP A 63 5.22 -2.10 10.68
N HIS A 64 5.49 -0.98 10.04
CA HIS A 64 4.64 -0.39 9.01
C HIS A 64 5.28 -0.59 7.64
N ILE A 65 4.53 -1.20 6.73
CA ILE A 65 4.93 -1.47 5.36
C ILE A 65 3.98 -0.72 4.44
N TYR A 66 4.51 0.34 3.81
CA TYR A 66 3.75 1.16 2.86
C TYR A 66 3.79 0.49 1.49
N LEU A 67 2.67 -0.07 1.04
CA LEU A 67 2.63 -0.82 -0.21
C LEU A 67 2.70 0.11 -1.42
N ASN A 68 1.96 1.22 -1.38
CA ASN A 68 1.83 2.11 -2.52
C ASN A 68 2.68 3.40 -2.43
N GLU A 69 3.60 3.51 -1.46
CA GLU A 69 4.53 4.65 -1.25
C GLU A 69 3.92 6.07 -1.42
N GLY A 70 2.60 6.22 -1.21
CA GLY A 70 1.88 7.49 -1.40
C GLY A 70 1.29 7.72 -2.79
N ASN A 71 1.47 6.82 -3.76
CA ASN A 71 0.82 6.84 -5.07
C ASN A 71 -0.47 6.03 -5.07
N SER A 72 -1.54 6.51 -5.70
CA SER A 72 -2.73 5.69 -5.90
C SER A 72 -2.58 4.70 -7.06
N PHE A 73 -3.37 3.64 -7.07
CA PHE A 73 -3.41 2.65 -8.14
C PHE A 73 -4.84 2.15 -8.40
N ASP A 74 -5.07 1.62 -9.59
CA ASP A 74 -6.35 1.09 -10.01
C ASP A 74 -6.31 -0.45 -10.05
N VAL A 75 -7.41 -1.06 -9.65
CA VAL A 75 -7.66 -2.49 -9.79
C VAL A 75 -8.95 -2.65 -10.55
N SER A 76 -8.91 -3.25 -11.73
CA SER A 76 -10.07 -3.37 -12.61
C SER A 76 -10.17 -4.76 -13.21
N TYR A 77 -11.41 -5.20 -13.40
CA TYR A 77 -11.70 -6.35 -14.22
C TYR A 77 -12.94 -6.03 -15.06
N ALA A 78 -12.78 -5.22 -16.09
CA ALA A 78 -13.90 -4.63 -16.80
C ALA A 78 -13.67 -4.58 -18.32
N TYR A 79 -14.77 -4.50 -19.07
CA TYR A 79 -14.68 -4.31 -20.51
C TYR A 79 -14.20 -2.90 -20.87
N GLU A 80 -13.18 -2.84 -21.71
CA GLU A 80 -12.59 -1.64 -22.29
C GLU A 80 -12.65 -1.68 -23.82
N ASP A 81 -12.77 -0.52 -24.46
CA ASP A 81 -12.80 -0.42 -25.91
C ASP A 81 -11.36 -0.51 -26.46
N LYS A 82 -11.11 -1.50 -27.31
CA LYS A 82 -9.80 -1.72 -27.93
C LYS A 82 -9.95 -1.66 -29.44
N VAL A 83 -9.11 -0.83 -30.06
CA VAL A 83 -8.99 -0.72 -31.51
C VAL A 83 -7.86 -1.64 -31.98
N PHE A 84 -8.16 -2.55 -32.90
CA PHE A 84 -7.19 -3.52 -33.42
C PHE A 84 -6.50 -3.04 -34.70
N ILE A 85 -7.21 -2.23 -35.49
CA ILE A 85 -6.65 -1.60 -36.69
C ILE A 85 -7.37 -0.27 -36.94
N GLU A 86 -6.59 0.71 -37.37
CA GLU A 86 -7.07 1.98 -37.90
C GLU A 86 -6.22 2.33 -39.13
N GLU A 87 -6.86 2.56 -40.26
CA GLU A 87 -6.20 3.00 -41.49
C GLU A 87 -6.86 4.30 -41.96
N LYS A 88 -6.05 5.24 -42.46
CA LYS A 88 -6.48 6.57 -42.90
C LYS A 88 -6.28 6.78 -44.39
N ASP A 89 -7.00 7.75 -44.94
CA ASP A 89 -6.80 8.29 -46.29
C ASP A 89 -6.82 7.21 -47.39
N ILE A 90 -7.89 6.41 -47.40
CA ILE A 90 -8.07 5.32 -48.36
C ILE A 90 -8.91 5.84 -49.55
N GLU A 91 -8.49 5.54 -50.77
CA GLU A 91 -9.35 5.67 -51.96
C GLU A 91 -9.55 4.30 -52.60
N VAL A 92 -10.81 3.90 -52.76
CA VAL A 92 -11.22 2.70 -53.50
C VAL A 92 -12.09 3.10 -54.70
N ARG A 93 -11.97 2.36 -55.80
CA ARG A 93 -12.59 2.70 -57.09
C ARG A 93 -12.92 1.47 -57.92
N HIS A 94 -14.04 1.50 -58.63
CA HIS A 94 -14.42 0.43 -59.55
C HIS A 94 -15.09 1.01 -60.80
N GLY A 95 -14.44 0.84 -61.95
CA GLY A 95 -14.96 1.14 -63.27
C GLY A 95 -14.59 0.04 -64.27
N LEU A 96 -14.93 0.24 -65.54
CA LEU A 96 -14.74 -0.78 -66.57
C LEU A 96 -13.26 -1.17 -66.79
N THR A 97 -12.34 -0.22 -66.66
CA THR A 97 -10.90 -0.42 -66.92
C THR A 97 -10.04 -0.30 -65.66
N GLU A 98 -10.62 0.07 -64.53
CA GLU A 98 -9.90 0.35 -63.29
C GLU A 98 -10.64 -0.28 -62.12
N TYR A 99 -9.92 -1.11 -61.36
CA TYR A 99 -10.42 -1.72 -60.14
C TYR A 99 -9.36 -1.59 -59.06
N LYS A 100 -9.66 -0.77 -58.06
CA LYS A 100 -8.82 -0.45 -56.92
C LYS A 100 -9.61 -0.73 -55.65
N TYR A 101 -9.22 -1.79 -54.96
CA TYR A 101 -9.74 -2.14 -53.64
C TYR A 101 -8.64 -1.93 -52.59
N LYS A 102 -9.02 -1.94 -51.31
CA LYS A 102 -8.07 -1.93 -50.19
C LYS A 102 -8.23 -3.20 -49.39
N GLU A 103 -7.10 -3.83 -49.05
CA GLU A 103 -7.04 -4.97 -48.15
C GLU A 103 -6.20 -4.59 -46.93
N LEU A 104 -6.69 -4.90 -45.75
CA LEU A 104 -6.08 -4.61 -44.46
C LEU A 104 -5.97 -5.92 -43.66
N ALA A 105 -4.76 -6.31 -43.31
CA ALA A 105 -4.53 -7.39 -42.37
C ALA A 105 -4.48 -6.83 -40.95
N PHE A 106 -5.09 -7.52 -40.00
CA PHE A 106 -5.04 -7.15 -38.59
C PHE A 106 -5.09 -8.38 -37.69
N THR A 107 -4.53 -8.25 -36.49
CA THR A 107 -4.44 -9.33 -35.51
C THR A 107 -5.24 -8.99 -34.27
N ILE A 108 -5.98 -9.96 -33.75
CA ILE A 108 -6.62 -9.88 -32.42
C ILE A 108 -5.89 -10.86 -31.51
N PRO A 109 -5.34 -10.42 -30.36
CA PRO A 109 -4.70 -11.32 -29.40
C PRO A 109 -5.62 -12.47 -29.00
N ARG A 110 -5.05 -13.67 -28.81
CA ARG A 110 -5.82 -14.88 -28.46
C ARG A 110 -6.58 -14.73 -27.15
N GLU A 111 -6.04 -13.97 -26.21
CA GLU A 111 -6.65 -13.68 -24.92
C GLU A 111 -7.91 -12.80 -25.03
N ASP A 112 -8.00 -11.94 -26.05
CA ASP A 112 -9.11 -11.00 -26.22
C ASP A 112 -10.32 -11.65 -26.92
N LEU A 113 -10.07 -12.58 -27.85
CA LEU A 113 -11.08 -13.23 -28.71
C LEU A 113 -12.22 -13.96 -27.97
N PRO A 114 -11.97 -14.74 -26.89
CA PRO A 114 -12.98 -15.50 -26.16
C PRO A 114 -14.09 -14.62 -25.57
N ASP A 115 -13.70 -13.49 -24.97
CA ASP A 115 -14.57 -12.65 -24.16
C ASP A 115 -14.99 -11.36 -24.88
N MET A 116 -14.47 -11.07 -26.08
CA MET A 116 -14.79 -9.85 -26.83
C MET A 116 -16.30 -9.67 -27.06
N LYS A 117 -16.80 -8.48 -26.70
CA LYS A 117 -18.19 -8.04 -26.86
C LYS A 117 -18.29 -6.91 -27.89
N ASN A 118 -19.42 -6.88 -28.60
CA ASN A 118 -19.81 -5.82 -29.53
C ASN A 118 -18.67 -5.40 -30.49
N PRO A 119 -18.03 -6.34 -31.21
CA PRO A 119 -17.03 -5.95 -32.19
C PRO A 119 -17.68 -5.10 -33.28
N TYR A 120 -16.96 -4.09 -33.74
CA TYR A 120 -17.47 -3.11 -34.67
C TYR A 120 -16.44 -2.75 -35.72
N LEU A 121 -16.94 -2.26 -36.84
CA LEU A 121 -16.20 -1.53 -37.85
C LEU A 121 -16.82 -0.15 -37.97
N GLU A 122 -16.01 0.88 -37.81
CA GLU A 122 -16.43 2.25 -38.08
C GLU A 122 -15.68 2.78 -39.29
N ILE A 123 -16.42 3.39 -40.21
CA ILE A 123 -15.89 3.95 -41.44
C ILE A 123 -16.40 5.38 -41.62
N LYS A 124 -15.49 6.29 -41.98
CA LYS A 124 -15.84 7.68 -42.29
C LYS A 124 -15.48 8.02 -43.72
N VAL A 125 -16.49 8.28 -44.54
CA VAL A 125 -16.32 8.64 -45.96
C VAL A 125 -16.23 10.16 -46.06
N SER A 126 -15.17 10.72 -46.66
CA SER A 126 -15.12 12.15 -46.97
C SER A 126 -15.96 12.50 -48.18
N ASN A 127 -15.89 11.69 -49.23
CA ASN A 127 -16.53 11.98 -50.50
C ASN A 127 -16.81 10.71 -51.31
N THR A 128 -17.88 10.72 -52.10
CA THR A 128 -18.21 9.67 -53.07
C THR A 128 -19.14 10.22 -54.15
N ASN A 129 -19.11 9.62 -55.34
CA ASN A 129 -20.06 9.96 -56.42
C ASN A 129 -21.35 9.12 -56.36
N LEU A 130 -21.47 8.17 -55.43
CA LEU A 130 -22.66 7.33 -55.20
C LEU A 130 -23.09 6.57 -56.47
N TYR A 131 -22.13 6.09 -57.27
CA TYR A 131 -22.44 5.32 -58.48
C TYR A 131 -22.60 3.83 -58.20
N GLY A 132 -22.00 3.37 -57.11
CA GLY A 132 -22.09 2.02 -56.57
C GLY A 132 -22.15 2.03 -55.04
N GLU A 133 -22.54 0.88 -54.51
CA GLU A 133 -22.51 0.56 -53.08
C GLU A 133 -21.06 0.31 -52.65
N LEU A 134 -20.75 0.63 -51.41
CA LEU A 134 -19.50 0.20 -50.79
C LEU A 134 -19.72 -1.19 -50.17
N ARG A 135 -18.88 -2.16 -50.56
CA ARG A 135 -18.86 -3.50 -49.98
C ARG A 135 -17.64 -3.68 -49.09
N ILE A 136 -17.87 -4.30 -47.94
CA ILE A 136 -16.83 -4.63 -46.98
C ILE A 136 -16.92 -6.13 -46.68
N PHE A 137 -15.78 -6.81 -46.80
CA PHE A 137 -15.63 -8.22 -46.53
C PHE A 137 -14.68 -8.42 -45.35
N LEU A 138 -15.06 -9.27 -44.41
CA LEU A 138 -14.22 -9.74 -43.31
C LEU A 138 -13.95 -11.23 -43.51
N ASN A 139 -12.68 -11.59 -43.67
CA ASN A 139 -12.25 -12.98 -43.88
C ASN A 139 -12.96 -13.67 -45.06
N GLY A 140 -13.29 -12.89 -46.09
CA GLY A 140 -14.01 -13.35 -47.29
C GLY A 140 -15.53 -13.29 -47.22
N GLU A 141 -16.12 -13.07 -46.04
CA GLU A 141 -17.56 -12.94 -45.84
C GLU A 141 -18.00 -11.48 -45.91
N GLU A 142 -19.07 -11.17 -46.64
CA GLU A 142 -19.60 -9.80 -46.75
C GLU A 142 -20.27 -9.38 -45.43
N VAL A 143 -19.77 -8.29 -44.83
CA VAL A 143 -20.29 -7.75 -43.56
C VAL A 143 -21.05 -6.44 -43.74
N PHE A 144 -20.93 -5.81 -44.91
CA PHE A 144 -21.64 -4.59 -45.26
C PHE A 144 -21.73 -4.45 -46.79
N SER A 145 -22.90 -4.06 -47.30
CA SER A 145 -23.13 -3.61 -48.67
C SER A 145 -24.23 -2.56 -48.66
N ASP A 146 -23.86 -1.28 -48.75
CA ASP A 146 -24.81 -0.19 -48.89
C ASP A 146 -24.11 1.09 -49.42
N PHE A 147 -24.89 2.10 -49.74
CA PHE A 147 -24.41 3.44 -50.05
C PHE A 147 -24.08 4.21 -48.78
N ILE A 148 -22.84 4.70 -48.68
CA ILE A 148 -22.45 5.62 -47.60
C ILE A 148 -22.43 7.05 -48.13
N GLN A 149 -23.18 7.95 -47.49
CA GLN A 149 -23.25 9.34 -47.93
C GLN A 149 -21.91 10.07 -47.75
N PRO A 150 -21.58 11.05 -48.61
CA PRO A 150 -20.41 11.91 -48.40
C PRO A 150 -20.42 12.56 -47.02
N ARG A 151 -19.27 12.55 -46.34
CA ARG A 151 -19.07 13.09 -44.97
C ARG A 151 -19.80 12.33 -43.87
N ALA A 152 -20.40 11.17 -44.15
CA ALA A 152 -21.01 10.32 -43.14
C ALA A 152 -19.99 9.44 -42.43
N THR A 153 -20.33 9.08 -41.19
CA THR A 153 -19.67 8.02 -40.43
C THR A 153 -20.69 6.92 -40.22
N GLU A 154 -20.34 5.70 -40.62
CA GLU A 154 -21.16 4.51 -40.41
C GLU A 154 -20.49 3.59 -39.40
N MET A 155 -21.31 2.98 -38.54
CA MET A 155 -20.86 2.01 -37.53
C MET A 155 -21.57 0.68 -37.81
N ILE A 156 -20.77 -0.33 -38.16
CA ILE A 156 -21.19 -1.65 -38.59
C ILE A 156 -20.86 -2.63 -37.47
N GLU A 157 -21.88 -3.29 -36.93
CA GLU A 157 -21.68 -4.37 -35.96
C GLU A 157 -21.11 -5.60 -36.69
N LEU A 158 -19.97 -6.09 -36.21
CA LEU A 158 -19.34 -7.28 -36.77
C LEU A 158 -19.84 -8.52 -36.05
N ASN A 159 -20.02 -9.62 -36.79
CA ASN A 159 -20.30 -10.89 -36.15
C ASN A 159 -19.00 -11.45 -35.54
N ARG A 160 -18.99 -11.62 -34.21
CA ARG A 160 -17.85 -12.20 -33.48
C ARG A 160 -17.40 -13.55 -34.02
N SER A 161 -18.29 -14.38 -34.57
CA SER A 161 -17.93 -15.70 -35.09
C SER A 161 -17.07 -15.65 -36.36
N LEU A 162 -17.06 -14.51 -37.06
CA LEU A 162 -16.22 -14.30 -38.24
C LEU A 162 -14.79 -13.89 -37.88
N LEU A 163 -14.57 -13.39 -36.65
CA LEU A 163 -13.26 -12.90 -36.20
C LEU A 163 -12.37 -14.06 -35.74
N LYS A 164 -11.10 -13.97 -36.11
CA LYS A 164 -10.03 -14.93 -35.83
C LYS A 164 -8.84 -14.19 -35.22
N GLU A 165 -7.77 -14.91 -34.90
CA GLU A 165 -6.51 -14.31 -34.47
C GLU A 165 -5.92 -13.44 -35.58
N GLU A 166 -5.87 -13.96 -36.81
CA GLU A 166 -5.47 -13.23 -38.01
C GLU A 166 -6.69 -12.97 -38.89
N ASN A 167 -6.91 -11.71 -39.26
CA ASN A 167 -8.05 -11.30 -40.04
C ASN A 167 -7.63 -10.47 -41.26
N THR A 168 -8.46 -10.54 -42.29
CA THR A 168 -8.33 -9.74 -43.49
C THR A 168 -9.63 -8.98 -43.73
N LEU A 169 -9.53 -7.66 -43.79
CA LEU A 169 -10.63 -6.78 -44.16
C LEU A 169 -10.41 -6.28 -45.60
N ARG A 170 -11.40 -6.48 -46.47
CA ARG A 170 -11.36 -5.98 -47.85
C ARG A 170 -12.48 -4.99 -48.09
N ILE A 171 -12.13 -3.85 -48.67
CA ILE A 171 -13.04 -2.74 -48.95
C ILE A 171 -13.04 -2.50 -50.45
N GLU A 172 -14.20 -2.57 -51.07
CA GLU A 172 -14.34 -2.38 -52.52
C GLU A 172 -15.69 -1.76 -52.89
N PRO A 173 -15.75 -0.86 -53.88
CA PRO A 173 -17.01 -0.41 -54.43
C PRO A 173 -17.58 -1.44 -55.42
N THR A 174 -18.89 -1.44 -55.57
CA THR A 174 -19.54 -2.11 -56.72
C THR A 174 -19.30 -1.33 -58.00
N SER A 175 -19.52 -1.99 -59.14
CA SER A 175 -19.48 -1.30 -60.44
C SER A 175 -20.65 -0.31 -60.55
N SER A 176 -20.45 0.77 -61.31
CA SER A 176 -21.43 1.85 -61.56
C SER A 176 -22.68 1.43 -62.36
N GLY A 177 -22.86 0.13 -62.56
CA GLY A 177 -24.00 -0.49 -63.24
C GLY A 177 -24.18 0.04 -64.66
N TRP A 178 -25.18 0.89 -64.86
CA TRP A 178 -25.54 1.45 -66.16
C TRP A 178 -24.60 2.56 -66.64
N ARG A 179 -23.80 3.17 -65.75
CA ARG A 179 -22.83 4.23 -66.08
C ARG A 179 -21.46 3.64 -66.41
N PHE A 180 -21.39 2.74 -67.39
CA PHE A 180 -20.16 2.00 -67.74
C PHE A 180 -18.92 2.87 -68.02
N TRP A 181 -19.11 4.16 -68.36
CA TRP A 181 -18.04 5.12 -68.62
C TRP A 181 -17.50 5.84 -67.38
N ALA A 182 -18.15 5.71 -66.22
CA ALA A 182 -17.73 6.39 -64.99
C ALA A 182 -17.46 5.38 -63.88
N SER A 183 -16.31 5.51 -63.22
CA SER A 183 -15.97 4.68 -62.07
C SER A 183 -16.73 5.13 -60.83
N ASP A 184 -17.17 4.19 -60.01
CA ASP A 184 -17.58 4.48 -58.63
C ASP A 184 -16.34 4.73 -57.77
N VAL A 185 -16.40 5.73 -56.89
CA VAL A 185 -15.23 6.16 -56.09
C VAL A 185 -15.68 6.48 -54.68
N TYR A 186 -14.98 5.90 -53.69
CA TYR A 186 -15.08 6.31 -52.29
C TYR A 186 -13.74 6.84 -51.80
N GLN A 187 -13.76 8.05 -51.26
CA GLN A 187 -12.68 8.65 -50.49
C GLN A 187 -13.02 8.48 -49.01
N ILE A 188 -12.21 7.71 -48.30
CA ILE A 188 -12.44 7.29 -46.91
C ILE A 188 -11.37 7.96 -46.05
N ASN A 189 -11.81 8.76 -45.08
CA ASN A 189 -10.93 9.42 -44.12
C ASN A 189 -10.27 8.41 -43.19
N TYR A 190 -11.07 7.52 -42.63
CA TYR A 190 -10.57 6.41 -41.84
C TYR A 190 -11.53 5.24 -41.86
N ILE A 191 -10.96 4.06 -41.59
CA ILE A 191 -11.67 2.87 -41.19
C ILE A 191 -10.99 2.32 -39.93
N ARG A 192 -11.78 1.95 -38.93
CA ARG A 192 -11.29 1.32 -37.70
C ARG A 192 -12.08 0.08 -37.37
N VAL A 193 -11.40 -0.95 -36.87
CA VAL A 193 -12.03 -2.15 -36.31
C VAL A 193 -11.68 -2.23 -34.84
N GLY A 194 -12.69 -2.40 -34.00
CA GLY A 194 -12.52 -2.47 -32.56
C GLY A 194 -13.57 -3.35 -31.90
N GLY A 195 -13.49 -3.46 -30.58
CA GLY A 195 -14.45 -4.17 -29.77
C GLY A 195 -14.18 -3.99 -28.29
N LYS A 196 -15.14 -4.43 -27.47
CA LYS A 196 -14.98 -4.41 -26.02
C LYS A 196 -14.28 -5.67 -25.55
N VAL A 197 -13.07 -5.55 -25.02
CA VAL A 197 -12.28 -6.67 -24.48
C VAL A 197 -12.20 -6.56 -22.97
N LEU A 198 -12.06 -7.70 -22.30
CA LEU A 198 -12.01 -7.76 -20.85
C LEU A 198 -10.59 -7.44 -20.35
N GLY A 199 -10.38 -6.23 -19.83
CA GLY A 199 -9.12 -5.83 -19.20
C GLY A 199 -9.08 -6.31 -17.75
N LEU A 200 -7.99 -6.97 -17.36
CA LEU A 200 -7.67 -7.29 -15.97
C LEU A 200 -6.45 -6.47 -15.54
N ILE A 201 -6.68 -5.47 -14.70
CA ILE A 201 -5.64 -4.73 -13.98
C ILE A 201 -5.64 -5.26 -12.55
N GLN A 202 -4.65 -6.09 -12.24
CA GLN A 202 -4.34 -6.53 -10.89
C GLN A 202 -3.06 -5.83 -10.44
N GLU A 203 -2.98 -5.51 -9.15
CA GLU A 203 -1.79 -4.89 -8.58
C GLU A 203 -1.20 -5.77 -7.50
N SER A 204 0.13 -5.89 -7.48
CA SER A 204 0.85 -6.75 -6.55
C SER A 204 2.08 -6.07 -5.99
N TYR A 205 2.27 -6.19 -4.69
CA TYR A 205 3.39 -5.61 -3.96
C TYR A 205 4.14 -6.71 -3.21
N THR A 206 5.46 -6.64 -3.27
CA THR A 206 6.34 -7.52 -2.52
C THR A 206 6.93 -6.80 -1.32
N PHE A 207 7.06 -7.50 -0.19
CA PHE A 207 7.72 -6.97 0.98
C PHE A 207 8.49 -8.05 1.73
N SER A 208 9.63 -7.64 2.30
CA SER A 208 10.51 -8.52 3.06
C SER A 208 10.26 -8.41 4.55
N LEU A 209 10.30 -9.53 5.25
CA LEU A 209 10.32 -9.59 6.72
C LEU A 209 11.62 -10.23 7.20
N ASP A 210 12.15 -9.72 8.31
CA ASP A 210 13.27 -10.36 8.96
C ASP A 210 12.87 -11.70 9.62
N ARG A 211 13.89 -12.43 10.07
CA ARG A 211 13.72 -13.76 10.64
C ARG A 211 12.86 -13.80 11.91
N GLU A 212 12.92 -12.75 12.72
CA GLU A 212 12.13 -12.66 13.96
C GLU A 212 10.67 -12.35 13.61
N GLN A 213 10.45 -11.38 12.72
CA GLN A 213 9.13 -10.94 12.27
C GLN A 213 8.29 -12.07 11.68
N TYR A 214 8.81 -12.82 10.68
CA TYR A 214 7.97 -13.86 10.04
C TYR A 214 7.81 -15.13 10.88
N ARG A 215 8.76 -15.45 11.77
CA ARG A 215 8.68 -16.65 12.62
C ARG A 215 7.75 -16.48 13.82
N ASN A 216 7.70 -15.26 14.35
CA ASN A 216 6.91 -14.93 15.54
C ASN A 216 5.70 -14.06 15.19
N PHE A 217 5.28 -14.07 13.92
CA PHE A 217 4.10 -13.35 13.44
C PHE A 217 2.86 -13.72 14.25
N GLN A 218 2.12 -12.71 14.70
CA GLN A 218 0.90 -12.88 15.49
C GLN A 218 -0.34 -12.43 14.71
N GLN A 219 -0.26 -11.24 14.12
CA GLN A 219 -1.38 -10.60 13.45
C GLN A 219 -0.86 -9.63 12.40
N GLY A 220 -1.62 -9.46 11.33
CA GLY A 220 -1.46 -8.36 10.39
C GLY A 220 -2.72 -7.51 10.34
N ARG A 221 -2.54 -6.25 9.97
CA ARG A 221 -3.61 -5.31 9.70
C ARG A 221 -3.34 -4.62 8.38
N LEU A 222 -4.26 -4.73 7.44
CA LEU A 222 -4.25 -3.90 6.25
C LEU A 222 -5.13 -2.67 6.48
N ILE A 223 -4.54 -1.49 6.33
CA ILE A 223 -5.22 -0.20 6.34
C ILE A 223 -5.43 0.19 4.87
N LEU A 224 -6.68 0.21 4.44
CA LEU A 224 -7.07 0.41 3.05
C LEU A 224 -7.94 1.67 2.93
N ASN A 225 -7.58 2.57 2.02
CA ASN A 225 -8.47 3.62 1.54
C ASN A 225 -8.73 3.39 0.06
N SER A 226 -9.95 2.99 -0.27
CA SER A 226 -10.37 2.65 -1.62
C SER A 226 -11.75 3.22 -1.93
N GLU A 227 -11.96 3.56 -3.19
CA GLU A 227 -13.25 3.95 -3.74
C GLU A 227 -13.60 3.02 -4.90
N ARG A 228 -14.84 2.54 -4.95
CA ARG A 228 -15.33 1.78 -6.09
C ARG A 228 -15.71 2.74 -7.21
N THR A 229 -15.05 2.64 -8.35
CA THR A 229 -15.26 3.53 -9.50
C THR A 229 -16.23 2.95 -10.52
N ARG A 230 -16.41 1.62 -10.57
CA ARG A 230 -17.32 0.94 -11.49
C ARG A 230 -17.82 -0.39 -10.91
N GLY A 231 -19.04 -0.78 -11.26
CA GLY A 231 -19.59 -2.12 -11.01
C GLY A 231 -20.07 -2.36 -9.58
N GLU A 232 -20.48 -3.60 -9.32
CA GLU A 232 -20.94 -4.06 -7.99
C GLU A 232 -20.14 -5.26 -7.45
N GLY A 233 -19.10 -5.70 -8.17
CA GLY A 233 -18.24 -6.80 -7.73
C GLY A 233 -17.43 -6.46 -6.49
N GLU A 234 -16.87 -7.51 -5.89
CA GLU A 234 -16.09 -7.43 -4.66
C GLU A 234 -14.61 -7.22 -4.97
N LEU A 235 -13.92 -6.46 -4.12
CA LEU A 235 -12.47 -6.46 -4.04
C LEU A 235 -12.02 -7.71 -3.26
N SER A 236 -11.06 -8.45 -3.80
CA SER A 236 -10.39 -9.55 -3.11
C SER A 236 -8.92 -9.20 -2.94
N ILE A 237 -8.40 -9.48 -1.75
CA ILE A 237 -7.01 -9.17 -1.38
C ILE A 237 -6.39 -10.46 -0.86
N MET A 238 -5.31 -10.86 -1.50
CA MET A 238 -4.61 -12.11 -1.22
C MET A 238 -3.22 -11.81 -0.68
N LEU A 239 -2.82 -12.49 0.38
CA LEU A 239 -1.46 -12.46 0.91
C LEU A 239 -0.87 -13.87 0.79
N ASN A 240 0.23 -13.99 0.05
CA ASN A 240 0.89 -15.27 -0.26
C ASN A 240 -0.07 -16.34 -0.81
N GLY A 241 -1.03 -15.92 -1.64
CA GLY A 241 -2.05 -16.81 -2.21
C GLY A 241 -3.21 -17.18 -1.27
N LYS A 242 -3.24 -16.68 -0.03
CA LYS A 242 -4.37 -16.83 0.90
C LYS A 242 -5.20 -15.55 0.93
N GLU A 243 -6.51 -15.68 0.77
CA GLU A 243 -7.44 -14.55 0.85
C GLU A 243 -7.49 -14.00 2.27
N ILE A 244 -7.15 -12.71 2.44
CA ILE A 244 -7.24 -11.98 3.72
C ILE A 244 -8.45 -11.05 3.76
N PHE A 245 -9.02 -10.74 2.60
CA PHE A 245 -10.23 -9.95 2.47
C PHE A 245 -10.98 -10.29 1.19
N LYS A 246 -12.30 -10.29 1.29
CA LYS A 246 -13.20 -10.31 0.14
C LYS A 246 -14.48 -9.57 0.50
N GLY A 247 -14.83 -8.57 -0.30
CA GLY A 247 -16.05 -7.81 -0.13
C GLY A 247 -15.98 -6.42 -0.75
N ILE A 248 -16.95 -5.59 -0.44
CA ILE A 248 -16.95 -4.17 -0.82
C ILE A 248 -16.32 -3.40 0.36
N PRO A 249 -15.12 -2.82 0.19
CA PRO A 249 -14.47 -2.09 1.27
C PRO A 249 -15.19 -0.77 1.57
N GLU A 250 -15.20 -0.40 2.85
CA GLU A 250 -15.63 0.94 3.27
C GLU A 250 -14.55 1.99 2.94
N PRO A 251 -14.92 3.28 2.76
CA PRO A 251 -13.94 4.34 2.68
C PRO A 251 -13.14 4.41 3.99
N TYR A 252 -11.85 4.08 3.93
CA TYR A 252 -10.97 3.85 5.08
C TYR A 252 -11.38 2.66 5.96
N GLN A 253 -10.93 1.46 5.61
CA GLN A 253 -11.19 0.23 6.33
C GLN A 253 -9.91 -0.36 6.93
N TRP A 254 -10.04 -0.97 8.11
CA TRP A 254 -9.01 -1.81 8.71
C TRP A 254 -9.41 -3.27 8.59
N ILE A 255 -8.53 -4.07 7.99
CA ILE A 255 -8.73 -5.49 7.77
C ILE A 255 -7.69 -6.22 8.61
N ASP A 256 -8.13 -6.77 9.73
CA ASP A 256 -7.30 -7.61 10.59
C ASP A 256 -7.28 -9.04 10.05
N PHE A 257 -6.10 -9.64 9.96
CA PHE A 257 -5.93 -11.02 9.54
C PHE A 257 -4.96 -11.76 10.45
N ARG A 258 -5.24 -13.06 10.62
CA ARG A 258 -4.46 -14.01 11.39
C ARG A 258 -4.33 -15.31 10.60
N ASP A 259 -3.45 -16.20 11.04
CA ASP A 259 -3.26 -17.53 10.47
C ASP A 259 -2.85 -17.53 8.98
N VAL A 260 -2.18 -16.49 8.51
CA VAL A 260 -1.62 -16.43 7.15
C VAL A 260 -0.14 -16.81 7.23
N PRO A 261 0.35 -17.74 6.39
CA PRO A 261 1.77 -18.08 6.39
C PRO A 261 2.60 -16.88 5.95
N MET A 262 3.50 -16.43 6.83
CA MET A 262 4.46 -15.38 6.56
C MET A 262 5.83 -15.98 6.22
N PHE A 263 6.51 -15.37 5.27
CA PHE A 263 7.83 -15.78 4.80
C PHE A 263 8.82 -14.62 4.88
N SER A 264 10.08 -14.87 4.51
CA SER A 264 11.06 -13.78 4.36
C SER A 264 10.69 -12.82 3.25
N GLU A 265 10.10 -13.31 2.16
CA GLU A 265 9.58 -12.52 1.04
C GLU A 265 8.10 -12.84 0.88
N ASN A 266 7.26 -11.81 0.88
CA ASN A 266 5.81 -11.95 0.83
C ASN A 266 5.27 -11.16 -0.35
N ILE A 267 4.13 -11.61 -0.87
CA ILE A 267 3.41 -10.92 -1.93
C ILE A 267 1.96 -10.68 -1.51
N ILE A 268 1.51 -9.44 -1.61
CA ILE A 268 0.11 -9.07 -1.49
C ILE A 268 -0.43 -8.66 -2.85
N THR A 269 -1.59 -9.20 -3.22
CA THR A 269 -2.22 -8.99 -4.53
C THR A 269 -3.65 -8.49 -4.34
N PHE A 270 -4.01 -7.47 -5.11
CA PHE A 270 -5.33 -6.88 -5.16
C PHE A 270 -5.99 -7.24 -6.49
N LEU A 271 -7.21 -7.77 -6.42
CA LEU A 271 -8.01 -8.17 -7.59
C LEU A 271 -9.48 -7.85 -7.36
N THR A 272 -10.26 -7.80 -8.43
CA THR A 272 -11.69 -7.46 -8.35
C THR A 272 -12.53 -8.41 -9.19
N GLY A 273 -13.82 -8.51 -8.85
CA GLY A 273 -14.81 -9.26 -9.62
C GLY A 273 -15.04 -8.67 -11.01
N LYS A 274 -15.66 -9.46 -11.90
CA LYS A 274 -16.00 -9.03 -13.27
C LYS A 274 -16.83 -7.73 -13.27
N ASP A 275 -16.62 -6.94 -14.31
CA ASP A 275 -17.26 -5.65 -14.57
C ASP A 275 -17.09 -4.60 -13.46
N THR A 276 -16.02 -4.71 -12.68
CA THR A 276 -15.80 -3.87 -11.48
C THR A 276 -14.43 -3.22 -11.49
N SER A 277 -14.36 -2.00 -10.97
CA SER A 277 -13.11 -1.25 -10.81
C SER A 277 -13.06 -0.55 -9.46
N TYR A 278 -11.88 -0.52 -8.87
CA TYR A 278 -11.56 0.19 -7.62
C TYR A 278 -10.36 1.09 -7.84
N HIS A 279 -10.45 2.30 -7.29
CA HIS A 279 -9.31 3.19 -7.12
C HIS A 279 -8.82 3.09 -5.68
N ILE A 280 -7.55 2.75 -5.48
CA ILE A 280 -6.95 2.58 -4.16
C ILE A 280 -6.00 3.74 -3.90
N ASN A 281 -6.41 4.64 -3.00
CA ASN A 281 -5.66 5.82 -2.61
C ASN A 281 -4.53 5.48 -1.64
N LYS A 282 -4.77 4.54 -0.72
CA LYS A 282 -3.80 4.14 0.31
C LYS A 282 -3.92 2.66 0.61
N ALA A 283 -2.78 1.97 0.64
CA ALA A 283 -2.68 0.60 1.13
C ALA A 283 -1.42 0.48 2.02
N GLU A 284 -1.64 0.19 3.30
CA GLU A 284 -0.57 0.10 4.30
C GLU A 284 -0.77 -1.15 5.14
N LEU A 285 0.29 -1.93 5.31
CA LEU A 285 0.28 -3.14 6.10
C LEU A 285 1.01 -2.89 7.42
N VAL A 286 0.36 -3.25 8.53
CA VAL A 286 0.96 -3.27 9.86
C VAL A 286 1.13 -4.72 10.27
N ILE A 287 2.36 -5.12 10.55
CA ILE A 287 2.69 -6.49 10.98
C ILE A 287 3.04 -6.48 12.46
N PHE A 288 2.43 -7.38 13.22
CA PHE A 288 2.67 -7.56 14.65
C PHE A 288 3.37 -8.90 14.90
N TRP A 289 4.46 -8.90 15.66
CA TRP A 289 5.18 -10.12 16.04
C TRP A 289 5.61 -10.09 17.50
N GLU A 290 5.80 -11.28 18.07
CA GLU A 290 6.36 -11.43 19.41
C GLU A 290 7.88 -11.42 19.38
N ARG A 291 8.50 -10.72 20.34
CA ARG A 291 9.93 -10.80 20.61
C ARG A 291 10.23 -10.77 22.09
N GLU A 292 11.39 -11.31 22.45
CA GLU A 292 11.87 -11.27 23.83
C GLU A 292 12.58 -9.93 24.10
N ALA A 293 11.93 -9.05 24.87
CA ALA A 293 12.54 -7.80 25.32
C ALA A 293 13.26 -8.01 26.66
N HIS A 294 14.52 -7.58 26.72
CA HIS A 294 15.34 -7.59 27.93
C HIS A 294 15.36 -6.20 28.57
N SER A 295 15.03 -6.12 29.85
CA SER A 295 15.06 -4.88 30.62
C SER A 295 16.13 -4.93 31.71
N GLU A 296 17.09 -4.02 31.61
CA GLU A 296 18.00 -3.66 32.71
C GLU A 296 17.50 -2.38 33.36
N VAL A 297 17.53 -2.31 34.70
CA VAL A 297 17.13 -1.11 35.43
C VAL A 297 18.32 -0.48 36.10
N ARG A 298 18.44 0.84 35.95
CA ARG A 298 19.48 1.66 36.58
C ARG A 298 18.85 2.60 37.59
N LYS A 299 19.36 2.60 38.82
CA LYS A 299 18.95 3.50 39.90
C LYS A 299 20.16 4.32 40.34
N THR A 300 20.05 5.64 40.27
CA THR A 300 21.09 6.54 40.72
C THR A 300 20.98 6.76 42.22
N ILE A 301 22.11 6.68 42.92
CA ILE A 301 22.20 6.94 44.37
C ILE A 301 23.34 7.94 44.61
N THR A 302 23.09 8.94 45.46
CA THR A 302 24.12 9.90 45.87
C THR A 302 24.59 9.53 47.27
N THR A 303 25.90 9.38 47.43
CA THR A 303 26.53 9.01 48.70
C THR A 303 27.34 10.20 49.22
N SER A 304 26.93 10.80 50.33
CA SER A 304 27.67 11.89 50.97
C SER A 304 28.86 11.35 51.77
N SER A 305 29.80 12.22 52.16
CA SER A 305 30.90 11.82 53.07
C SER A 305 30.40 11.30 54.42
N TYR A 306 29.25 11.82 54.91
CA TYR A 306 28.61 11.34 56.13
C TYR A 306 28.07 9.92 55.96
N ASP A 307 27.32 9.68 54.89
CA ASP A 307 26.78 8.35 54.56
C ASP A 307 27.90 7.33 54.34
N TYR A 308 28.93 7.70 53.59
CA TYR A 308 30.10 6.87 53.35
C TYR A 308 30.83 6.49 54.65
N SER A 309 30.88 7.39 55.64
CA SER A 309 31.53 7.13 56.92
C SER A 309 30.84 6.03 57.75
N ARG A 310 29.53 5.82 57.52
CA ARG A 310 28.68 4.91 58.29
C ARG A 310 28.61 3.48 57.75
N LEU A 311 29.07 3.27 56.52
CA LEU A 311 29.22 1.94 55.91
C LEU A 311 30.03 1.00 56.82
N PRO A 312 29.68 -0.31 56.90
CA PRO A 312 28.85 -1.07 55.96
C PRO A 312 27.33 -0.85 56.11
N GLY A 313 26.63 -0.94 54.98
CA GLY A 313 25.19 -0.71 54.86
C GLY A 313 24.49 -1.81 54.05
N SER A 314 23.28 -1.50 53.53
CA SER A 314 22.55 -2.41 52.64
C SER A 314 21.66 -1.70 51.62
N ILE A 315 21.46 -2.33 50.47
CA ILE A 315 20.39 -2.02 49.53
C ILE A 315 19.23 -2.96 49.82
N THR A 316 18.02 -2.43 49.95
CA THR A 316 16.81 -3.23 50.18
C THR A 316 15.75 -2.93 49.11
N PHE A 317 15.07 -3.96 48.65
CA PHE A 317 13.92 -3.85 47.74
C PHE A 317 12.97 -5.04 47.95
N LYS A 318 11.73 -4.91 47.47
CA LYS A 318 10.71 -5.96 47.55
C LYS A 318 10.40 -6.56 46.19
N VAL A 319 10.06 -7.84 46.19
CA VAL A 319 9.65 -8.58 45.00
C VAL A 319 8.13 -8.61 44.96
N ASN A 320 7.53 -7.90 44.02
CA ASN A 320 6.08 -7.95 43.84
C ASN A 320 5.67 -9.28 43.19
N LYS A 321 6.29 -9.60 42.05
CA LYS A 321 5.92 -10.75 41.21
C LYS A 321 7.13 -11.31 40.46
N ILE A 322 7.13 -12.61 40.24
CA ILE A 322 8.14 -13.35 39.47
C ILE A 322 7.48 -13.82 38.16
N TYR A 323 8.08 -13.48 37.03
CA TYR A 323 7.57 -13.84 35.71
C TYR A 323 8.42 -14.95 35.11
N GLY A 324 7.78 -16.05 34.71
CA GLY A 324 8.47 -17.19 34.09
C GLY A 324 9.42 -17.92 35.06
N THR A 325 10.58 -18.29 34.55
CA THR A 325 11.64 -18.99 35.30
C THR A 325 12.94 -18.19 35.23
N PRO A 326 12.98 -16.99 35.84
CA PRO A 326 14.14 -16.13 35.73
C PRO A 326 15.36 -16.81 36.34
N GLY A 327 16.53 -16.61 35.72
CA GLY A 327 17.79 -16.95 36.34
C GLY A 327 18.16 -15.96 37.45
N PRO A 328 19.42 -16.00 37.93
CA PRO A 328 19.84 -15.16 39.05
C PRO A 328 19.65 -13.66 38.78
N LEU A 329 19.11 -12.95 39.78
CA LEU A 329 19.13 -11.49 39.80
C LEU A 329 20.55 -11.01 40.09
N ASN A 330 21.16 -10.35 39.12
CA ASN A 330 22.48 -9.75 39.22
C ASN A 330 22.33 -8.28 39.59
N ILE A 331 23.09 -7.86 40.60
CA ILE A 331 23.13 -6.46 41.02
C ILE A 331 24.59 -6.02 41.03
N LYS A 332 24.86 -4.88 40.41
CA LYS A 332 26.17 -4.23 40.48
C LYS A 332 26.04 -2.75 40.79
N ILE A 333 27.07 -2.18 41.39
CA ILE A 333 27.23 -0.74 41.55
C ILE A 333 28.32 -0.27 40.59
N ILE A 334 28.02 0.79 39.84
CA ILE A 334 29.02 1.60 39.15
C ILE A 334 29.29 2.79 40.06
N ASP A 335 30.48 2.86 40.63
CA ASP A 335 30.82 3.91 41.59
C ASP A 335 30.98 5.29 40.92
N SER A 336 31.16 6.35 41.70
CA SER A 336 31.31 7.72 41.17
C SER A 336 32.57 7.94 40.32
N LEU A 337 33.51 6.98 40.34
CA LEU A 337 34.70 6.94 39.50
C LEU A 337 34.52 6.04 38.26
N GLY A 338 33.34 5.44 38.08
CA GLY A 338 33.02 4.56 36.97
C GLY A 338 33.48 3.11 37.12
N ARG A 339 33.93 2.68 38.31
CA ARG A 339 34.37 1.30 38.57
C ARG A 339 33.17 0.42 38.89
N GLU A 340 33.17 -0.80 38.36
CA GLU A 340 32.07 -1.76 38.57
C GLU A 340 32.35 -2.70 39.74
N HIS A 341 31.38 -2.81 40.65
CA HIS A 341 31.40 -3.65 41.84
C HIS A 341 30.21 -4.60 41.81
N LYS A 342 30.44 -5.91 41.76
CA LYS A 342 29.37 -6.91 41.76
C LYS A 342 28.93 -7.18 43.18
N LEU A 343 27.62 -7.10 43.42
CA LEU A 343 27.05 -7.40 44.73
C LEU A 343 26.55 -8.83 44.81
N VAL A 344 26.64 -9.41 46.00
CA VAL A 344 26.11 -10.75 46.29
C VAL A 344 24.68 -10.61 46.78
N VAL A 345 23.73 -11.20 46.06
CA VAL A 345 22.35 -11.32 46.50
C VAL A 345 22.24 -12.53 47.43
N GLU A 346 21.98 -12.30 48.71
CA GLU A 346 21.84 -13.36 49.69
C GLU A 346 20.39 -13.89 49.77
N GLY A 347 20.25 -15.21 49.89
CA GLY A 347 18.96 -15.86 50.12
C GLY A 347 18.14 -16.19 48.85
N ILE A 348 16.97 -16.78 49.06
CA ILE A 348 16.05 -17.19 47.99
C ILE A 348 15.08 -16.04 47.70
N ILE A 349 15.09 -15.55 46.46
CA ILE A 349 14.14 -14.54 45.98
C ILE A 349 12.77 -15.20 45.80
N LYS A 350 11.74 -14.64 46.43
CA LYS A 350 10.35 -15.14 46.36
C LYS A 350 9.36 -13.97 46.27
N GLU A 351 8.21 -14.20 45.66
CA GLU A 351 7.12 -13.22 45.60
C GLU A 351 6.69 -12.76 47.00
N GLY A 352 6.45 -11.46 47.15
CA GLY A 352 6.17 -10.79 48.42
C GLY A 352 7.38 -10.68 49.37
N GLY A 353 8.55 -11.19 48.98
CA GLY A 353 9.76 -11.16 49.80
C GLY A 353 10.51 -9.82 49.74
N THR A 354 11.21 -9.49 50.83
CA THR A 354 12.22 -8.41 50.84
C THR A 354 13.59 -9.02 50.58
N VAL A 355 14.33 -8.42 49.64
CA VAL A 355 15.73 -8.77 49.35
C VAL A 355 16.62 -7.69 49.94
N THR A 356 17.66 -8.12 50.64
CA THR A 356 18.67 -7.26 51.26
C THR A 356 20.03 -7.63 50.68
N VAL A 357 20.74 -6.63 50.17
CA VAL A 357 22.05 -6.80 49.54
C VAL A 357 23.06 -5.97 50.34
N PRO A 358 24.06 -6.59 50.98
CA PRO A 358 25.06 -5.87 51.75
C PRO A 358 25.91 -4.98 50.84
N ILE A 359 26.28 -3.80 51.35
CA ILE A 359 27.21 -2.86 50.69
C ILE A 359 28.30 -2.43 51.66
N THR A 360 29.52 -2.30 51.16
CA THR A 360 30.71 -1.94 51.93
C THR A 360 31.36 -0.68 51.37
N LYS A 361 32.44 -0.21 52.00
CA LYS A 361 33.23 0.92 51.50
C LYS A 361 33.94 0.62 50.18
N ASP A 362 34.12 -0.66 49.84
CA ASP A 362 34.76 -1.05 48.58
C ASP A 362 33.80 -0.93 47.39
N ASP A 363 32.49 -0.99 47.64
CA ASP A 363 31.45 -1.01 46.60
C ASP A 363 30.99 0.38 46.13
N LEU A 364 31.35 1.44 46.88
CA LEU A 364 30.83 2.80 46.72
C LEU A 364 31.94 3.85 46.85
N THR A 365 31.73 5.01 46.24
CA THR A 365 32.54 6.20 46.51
C THR A 365 31.65 7.39 46.82
N VAL A 366 32.21 8.43 47.47
CA VAL A 366 31.50 9.70 47.67
C VAL A 366 31.16 10.30 46.31
N GLY A 367 29.91 10.74 46.15
CA GLY A 367 29.37 11.25 44.88
C GLY A 367 28.22 10.40 44.34
N THR A 368 28.03 10.44 43.03
CA THR A 368 26.92 9.75 42.34
C THR A 368 27.33 8.35 41.92
N ASN A 369 26.66 7.34 42.45
CA ASN A 369 26.84 5.94 42.10
C ASN A 369 25.57 5.44 41.37
N THR A 370 25.69 4.38 40.57
CA THR A 370 24.57 3.78 39.84
C THR A 370 24.42 2.31 40.19
N VAL A 371 23.27 1.92 40.73
CA VAL A 371 22.89 0.52 40.93
C VAL A 371 22.25 0.00 39.65
N VAL A 372 22.79 -1.09 39.11
CA VAL A 372 22.28 -1.75 37.91
C VAL A 372 21.72 -3.11 38.30
N PHE A 373 20.46 -3.34 37.93
CA PHE A 373 19.77 -4.61 38.07
C PHE A 373 19.68 -5.28 36.70
N SER A 374 20.06 -6.56 36.63
CA SER A 374 19.88 -7.39 35.44
C SER A 374 19.57 -8.83 35.82
N VAL A 375 18.93 -9.58 34.93
CA VAL A 375 18.59 -10.98 35.14
C VAL A 375 19.14 -11.78 33.96
N SER A 376 19.68 -12.95 34.26
CA SER A 376 20.09 -13.90 33.21
C SER A 376 18.95 -14.88 32.91
N GLY A 377 18.75 -15.27 31.64
CA GLY A 377 17.74 -16.26 31.25
C GLY A 377 16.35 -15.66 30.98
N ARG A 378 15.37 -16.53 30.72
CA ARG A 378 14.00 -16.12 30.35
C ARG A 378 13.15 -15.85 31.58
N GLY A 379 12.45 -14.72 31.59
CA GLY A 379 11.65 -14.26 32.72
C GLY A 379 12.30 -13.11 33.47
N GLY A 380 11.63 -12.63 34.52
CA GLY A 380 12.12 -11.48 35.27
C GLY A 380 11.42 -11.27 36.60
N TYR A 381 11.80 -10.20 37.27
CA TYR A 381 11.26 -9.78 38.55
C TYR A 381 10.60 -8.42 38.42
N SER A 382 9.39 -8.28 38.95
CA SER A 382 8.86 -6.96 39.27
C SER A 382 9.26 -6.59 40.68
N LEU A 383 10.01 -5.49 40.81
CA LEU A 383 10.64 -5.02 42.04
C LEU A 383 10.09 -3.65 42.42
N TYR A 384 10.05 -3.35 43.72
CA TYR A 384 9.60 -2.05 44.22
C TYR A 384 10.24 -1.73 45.58
N ASP A 385 9.94 -0.56 46.14
CA ASP A 385 10.42 -0.14 47.47
C ASP A 385 11.97 -0.15 47.59
N PHE A 386 12.66 0.30 46.55
CA PHE A 386 14.12 0.41 46.51
C PHE A 386 14.62 1.46 47.52
N ARG A 387 15.51 1.04 48.43
CA ARG A 387 16.12 1.91 49.45
C ARG A 387 17.60 1.56 49.64
N VAL A 388 18.37 2.57 50.03
CA VAL A 388 19.77 2.41 50.46
C VAL A 388 19.85 2.82 51.93
N ASN A 389 20.42 1.93 52.75
CA ASN A 389 20.66 2.15 54.17
C ASN A 389 22.18 2.22 54.38
N TYR A 390 22.65 3.33 54.96
CA TYR A 390 24.07 3.63 55.18
C TYR A 390 24.54 3.45 56.62
#